data_AF-A0A955I4Z8-F1
#
_entry.id   AF-A0A955I4Z8-F1
#
_cell.length_a   1.000
_cell.length_b   1.000
_cell.length_c   1.000
_cell.angle_alpha   90.00
_cell.angle_beta   90.00
_cell.angle_gamma   90.00
#
_symmetry.space_group_name_H-M   'P 1'
#
loop_
_entity.id
_entity.type
_entity.pdbx_description
1 polymer ?
#
loop_
_entity_poly.entity_id
_entity_poly.type
_entity_poly.pdbx_seq_one_letter_code
_entity_poly.pdbx_strand_id
1 'polypeptide(L)'
;MSIVEAYRSDLAGKHMVIMGRSEIVGKPLIHLALRANMSVTTLHSHSKNVQTLTKKADILVVAVGRPNTVTDDDIKDGALIIDVGINRQDGKLIGDTNIVDQERVDVTAVPGGVGPMTVTYVMHNLLAAYEANSKRGKEESQEKNQLSLSGYFFILLLLSFALLLGYMVGIYSPTILEMHQNWLPK
;
A
#
# COMPACT_ATOMS: atom_id res chain seq x y z
N MET A 1 -8.17 8.88 3.85
CA MET A 1 -9.44 8.25 3.45
C MET A 1 -10.13 7.54 4.60
N SER A 2 -9.43 6.83 5.47
CA SER A 2 -10.05 6.05 6.56
C SER A 2 -10.98 6.84 7.48
N ILE A 3 -10.65 8.11 7.78
CA ILE A 3 -11.57 9.00 8.51
C ILE A 3 -12.87 9.20 7.72
N VAL A 4 -12.77 9.47 6.41
CA VAL A 4 -13.93 9.66 5.52
C VAL A 4 -14.80 8.40 5.50
N GLU A 5 -14.18 7.23 5.34
CA GLU A 5 -14.85 5.92 5.32
C GLU A 5 -15.52 5.58 6.66
N ALA A 6 -14.96 6.03 7.78
CA ALA A 6 -15.56 5.86 9.10
C ALA A 6 -16.81 6.73 9.30
N TYR A 7 -16.85 7.92 8.69
CA TYR A 7 -17.98 8.85 8.78
C TYR A 7 -19.05 8.62 7.70
N ARG A 8 -18.67 8.04 6.55
CA ARG A 8 -19.54 7.86 5.38
C ARG A 8 -19.33 6.47 4.78
N SER A 9 -20.36 5.64 4.83
CA SER A 9 -20.33 4.25 4.36
C SER A 9 -20.37 4.10 2.83
N ASP A 10 -21.01 5.03 2.12
CA ASP A 10 -21.05 5.07 0.66
C ASP A 10 -20.35 6.32 0.14
N LEU A 11 -19.27 6.13 -0.62
CA LEU A 11 -18.47 7.22 -1.19
C LEU A 11 -18.70 7.40 -2.69
N ALA A 12 -19.22 6.39 -3.38
CA ALA A 12 -19.34 6.43 -4.83
C ALA A 12 -20.29 7.56 -5.26
N GLY A 13 -19.88 8.34 -6.26
CA GLY A 13 -20.65 9.47 -6.77
C GLY A 13 -20.67 10.72 -5.87
N LYS A 14 -20.17 10.65 -4.63
CA LYS A 14 -20.03 11.85 -3.78
C LYS A 14 -18.98 12.81 -4.34
N HIS A 15 -19.16 14.09 -4.06
CA HIS A 15 -18.24 15.12 -4.49
C HIS A 15 -17.27 15.52 -3.36
N MET A 16 -16.00 15.21 -3.57
CA MET A 16 -14.91 15.67 -2.71
C MET A 16 -14.29 16.96 -3.26
N VAL A 17 -14.23 17.99 -2.43
CA VAL A 17 -13.47 19.22 -2.72
C VAL A 17 -12.24 19.25 -1.84
N ILE A 18 -11.06 19.40 -2.44
CA ILE A 18 -9.78 19.40 -1.73
C ILE A 18 -9.15 20.79 -1.87
N MET A 19 -9.04 21.52 -0.77
CA MET A 19 -8.31 22.78 -0.70
C MET A 19 -6.85 22.51 -0.31
N GLY A 20 -5.96 22.61 -1.30
CA GLY A 20 -4.54 22.30 -1.15
C GLY A 20 -4.09 21.25 -2.15
N ARG A 21 -2.92 21.46 -2.75
CA ARG A 21 -2.33 20.57 -3.78
C ARG A 21 -0.90 20.15 -3.48
N SER A 22 -0.57 20.03 -2.20
CA SER A 22 0.75 19.56 -1.75
C SER A 22 1.01 18.12 -2.19
N GLU A 23 2.29 17.75 -2.29
CA GLU A 23 2.72 16.38 -2.60
C GLU A 23 2.33 15.39 -1.49
N ILE A 24 2.23 15.86 -0.24
CA ILE A 24 2.06 15.02 0.93
C ILE A 24 0.60 14.84 1.37
N VAL A 25 -0.32 15.70 0.92
CA VAL A 25 -1.74 15.63 1.28
C VAL A 25 -2.62 15.70 0.03
N GLY A 26 -2.65 16.84 -0.67
CA GLY A 26 -3.65 17.10 -1.69
C GLY A 26 -3.57 16.14 -2.88
N LYS A 27 -2.39 16.04 -3.50
CA LYS A 27 -2.17 15.19 -4.68
C LYS A 27 -2.45 13.70 -4.43
N PRO A 28 -1.90 13.05 -3.38
CA PRO A 28 -2.20 11.65 -3.11
C PRO A 28 -3.69 11.44 -2.78
N LEU A 29 -4.32 12.40 -2.10
CA LEU A 29 -5.74 12.28 -1.74
C LEU A 29 -6.66 12.28 -2.97
N ILE A 30 -6.33 13.03 -4.02
CA ILE A 30 -7.07 12.99 -5.30
C ILE A 30 -7.16 11.54 -5.81
N HIS A 31 -6.02 10.85 -5.87
CA HIS A 31 -5.98 9.47 -6.36
C HIS A 31 -6.77 8.50 -5.48
N LEU A 32 -6.71 8.68 -4.16
CA LEU A 32 -7.47 7.86 -3.23
C LEU A 32 -8.99 8.11 -3.34
N ALA A 33 -9.42 9.36 -3.51
CA ALA A 33 -10.82 9.71 -3.71
C ALA A 33 -11.36 9.18 -5.05
N LEU A 34 -10.58 9.29 -6.13
CA LEU A 34 -10.94 8.70 -7.42
C LEU A 34 -11.05 7.19 -7.35
N ARG A 35 -10.13 6.52 -6.62
CA ARG A 35 -10.21 5.07 -6.36
C ARG A 35 -11.49 4.68 -5.61
N ALA A 36 -12.03 5.57 -4.79
CA ALA A 36 -13.31 5.40 -4.11
C ALA A 36 -14.53 5.80 -4.98
N ASN A 37 -14.35 6.00 -6.29
CA ASN A 37 -15.38 6.40 -7.26
C ASN A 37 -16.04 7.75 -6.95
N MET A 38 -15.30 8.67 -6.34
CA MET A 38 -15.78 10.03 -6.04
C MET A 38 -15.53 10.97 -7.22
N SER A 39 -16.39 12.00 -7.35
CA SER A 39 -16.04 13.20 -8.13
C SER A 39 -15.10 14.08 -7.32
N VAL A 40 -14.06 14.64 -7.93
CA VAL A 40 -13.03 15.40 -7.21
C VAL A 40 -12.81 16.78 -7.84
N THR A 41 -12.84 17.83 -7.02
CA THR A 41 -12.41 19.18 -7.37
C THR A 41 -11.23 19.59 -6.49
N THR A 42 -10.14 20.07 -7.10
CA THR A 42 -8.97 20.55 -6.37
C THR A 42 -8.87 22.07 -6.44
N LEU A 43 -8.74 22.71 -5.28
CA LEU A 43 -8.58 24.15 -5.12
C LEU A 43 -7.18 24.48 -4.59
N HIS A 44 -6.67 25.66 -4.96
CA HIS A 44 -5.38 26.18 -4.56
C HIS A 44 -5.38 27.71 -4.57
N SER A 45 -4.24 28.32 -4.25
CA SER A 45 -4.07 29.79 -4.13
C SER A 45 -4.42 30.62 -5.37
N HIS A 46 -4.64 29.99 -6.53
CA HIS A 46 -5.00 30.67 -7.79
C HIS A 46 -6.40 30.26 -8.28
N SER A 47 -7.12 29.44 -7.51
CA SER A 47 -8.48 29.03 -7.85
C SER A 47 -9.44 30.22 -7.70
N LYS A 48 -10.42 30.28 -8.60
CA LYS A 48 -11.51 31.27 -8.57
C LYS A 48 -12.78 30.62 -8.07
N ASN A 49 -13.74 31.42 -7.59
CA ASN A 49 -15.05 30.95 -7.13
C ASN A 49 -14.97 29.87 -6.03
N VAL A 50 -13.99 30.02 -5.12
CA VAL A 50 -13.69 29.03 -4.06
C VAL A 50 -14.96 28.68 -3.28
N GLN A 51 -15.66 29.68 -2.73
CA GLN A 51 -16.89 29.49 -1.95
C GLN A 51 -17.99 28.74 -2.73
N THR A 52 -18.15 29.02 -4.02
CA THR A 52 -19.14 28.33 -4.85
C THR A 52 -18.80 26.86 -5.03
N LEU A 53 -17.51 26.51 -5.07
CA LEU A 53 -17.05 25.14 -5.24
C LEU A 53 -17.09 24.38 -3.91
N THR A 54 -16.70 25.00 -2.79
CA THR A 54 -16.78 24.41 -1.46
C THR A 54 -18.22 24.12 -1.04
N LYS A 55 -19.18 24.99 -1.38
CA LYS A 55 -20.63 24.75 -1.18
C LYS A 55 -21.21 23.57 -1.97
N LYS A 56 -20.47 23.00 -2.91
CA LYS A 56 -20.87 21.79 -3.64
C LYS A 56 -20.26 20.52 -3.06
N ALA A 57 -19.43 20.63 -2.03
CA ALA A 57 -18.73 19.50 -1.45
C ALA A 57 -19.69 18.69 -0.57
N ASP A 58 -19.78 17.38 -0.83
CA ASP A 58 -20.29 16.45 0.18
C ASP A 58 -19.20 16.18 1.23
N ILE A 59 -17.94 16.20 0.79
CA ILE A 59 -16.75 16.08 1.64
C ILE A 59 -15.77 17.19 1.27
N LEU A 60 -15.45 18.07 2.22
CA LEU A 60 -14.51 19.17 2.07
C LEU A 60 -13.23 18.86 2.85
N VAL A 61 -12.10 18.76 2.17
CA VAL A 61 -10.78 18.60 2.81
C VAL A 61 -10.04 19.92 2.77
N VAL A 62 -9.64 20.42 3.94
CA VAL A 62 -8.96 21.70 4.10
C VAL A 62 -7.53 21.45 4.54
N ALA A 63 -6.57 21.71 3.65
CA ALA A 63 -5.14 21.49 3.85
C ALA A 63 -4.34 22.68 3.30
N VAL A 64 -4.69 23.88 3.75
CA VAL A 64 -4.15 25.16 3.28
C VAL A 64 -3.00 25.64 4.18
N GLY A 65 -3.02 25.29 5.47
CA GLY A 65 -2.04 25.74 6.46
C GLY A 65 -2.21 27.22 6.81
N ARG A 66 -3.46 27.67 6.88
CA ARG A 66 -3.85 29.03 7.25
C ARG A 66 -5.09 28.98 8.13
N PRO A 67 -5.04 29.53 9.36
CA PRO A 67 -6.14 29.43 10.29
C PRO A 67 -7.38 30.17 9.77
N ASN A 68 -8.56 29.61 10.09
CA ASN A 68 -9.87 30.23 9.81
C ASN A 68 -10.11 30.55 8.32
N THR A 69 -9.55 29.75 7.41
CA THR A 69 -9.71 29.90 5.95
C THR A 69 -11.12 29.54 5.49
N VAL A 70 -11.79 28.60 6.16
CA VAL A 70 -13.13 28.11 5.83
C VAL A 70 -14.06 28.37 7.01
N THR A 71 -15.22 28.96 6.75
CA THR A 71 -16.25 29.26 7.76
C THR A 71 -17.58 28.58 7.42
N ASP A 72 -18.60 28.76 8.28
CA ASP A 72 -19.96 28.28 8.06
C ASP A 72 -20.56 28.76 6.72
N ASP A 73 -20.13 29.93 6.22
CA ASP A 73 -20.60 30.47 4.95
C ASP A 73 -20.01 29.76 3.72
N ASP A 74 -19.02 28.90 3.87
CA ASP A 74 -18.33 28.22 2.78
C ASP A 74 -18.83 26.79 2.54
N ILE A 75 -19.67 26.29 3.43
CA ILE A 75 -19.99 24.86 3.54
C ILE A 75 -21.44 24.55 3.17
N LYS A 76 -21.67 23.29 2.80
CA LYS A 76 -23.00 22.72 2.51
C LYS A 76 -23.53 22.02 3.75
N ASP A 77 -24.83 22.08 3.97
CA ASP A 77 -25.48 21.30 5.03
C ASP A 77 -25.28 19.80 4.84
N GLY A 78 -24.96 19.10 5.94
CA GLY A 78 -24.63 17.68 5.96
C GLY A 78 -23.24 17.33 5.41
N ALA A 79 -22.42 18.32 5.04
CA ALA A 79 -21.06 18.08 4.58
C ALA A 79 -20.19 17.46 5.68
N LEU A 80 -19.23 16.65 5.25
CA LEU A 80 -18.12 16.20 6.10
C LEU A 80 -16.90 17.08 5.84
N ILE A 81 -16.39 17.73 6.88
CA ILE A 81 -15.24 18.61 6.81
C ILE A 81 -14.04 17.91 7.45
N ILE A 82 -12.99 17.72 6.66
CA ILE A 82 -11.71 17.16 7.09
C ILE A 82 -10.71 18.30 7.19
N ASP A 83 -10.49 18.78 8.41
CA ASP A 83 -9.50 19.81 8.73
C ASP A 83 -8.12 19.15 8.98
N VAL A 84 -7.24 19.31 7.99
CA VAL A 84 -5.86 18.81 8.03
C VAL A 84 -4.92 19.88 8.62
N GLY A 85 -5.37 21.12 8.72
CA GLY A 85 -4.58 22.25 9.20
C GLY A 85 -4.10 22.03 10.63
N ILE A 86 -2.83 22.36 10.87
CA ILE A 86 -2.27 22.45 12.21
C ILE A 86 -1.54 23.79 12.31
N ASN A 87 -2.23 24.77 12.86
CA ASN A 87 -1.73 26.12 13.08
C ASN A 87 -1.51 26.36 14.57
N ARG A 88 -0.59 27.25 14.93
CA ARG A 88 -0.39 27.72 16.31
C ARG A 88 -0.83 29.17 16.41
N GLN A 89 -1.78 29.43 17.29
CA GLN A 89 -2.23 30.77 17.65
C GLN A 89 -2.37 30.86 19.16
N ASP A 90 -1.75 31.87 19.78
CA ASP A 90 -1.79 32.11 21.23
C ASP A 90 -1.46 30.88 22.10
N GLY A 91 -0.48 30.08 21.65
CA GLY A 91 -0.05 28.86 22.32
C GLY A 91 -0.97 27.65 22.14
N LYS A 92 -2.12 27.81 21.47
CA LYS A 92 -3.08 26.74 21.17
C LYS A 92 -2.90 26.22 19.74
N LEU A 93 -3.22 24.94 19.56
CA LEU A 93 -3.32 24.33 18.23
C LEU A 93 -4.73 24.54 17.70
N ILE A 94 -4.83 25.08 16.48
CA ILE A 94 -6.09 25.32 15.78
C ILE A 94 -5.99 24.84 14.33
N GLY A 95 -7.13 24.54 13.73
CA GLY A 95 -7.23 24.07 12.36
C GLY A 95 -7.18 25.17 11.31
N ASP A 96 -7.46 24.81 10.06
CA ASP A 96 -7.71 25.75 8.97
C ASP A 96 -9.18 26.21 8.91
N THR A 97 -10.07 25.60 9.70
CA THR A 97 -11.51 25.85 9.70
C THR A 97 -11.96 26.60 10.97
N ASN A 98 -13.02 27.39 10.84
CA ASN A 98 -13.75 28.02 11.94
C ASN A 98 -15.25 27.81 11.73
N ILE A 99 -15.74 26.65 12.15
CA ILE A 99 -17.14 26.24 12.01
C ILE A 99 -17.82 26.40 13.38
N VAL A 100 -18.76 27.34 13.46
CA VAL A 100 -19.50 27.65 14.67
C VAL A 100 -20.74 26.75 14.79
N ASP A 101 -21.42 26.48 13.68
CA ASP A 101 -22.65 25.69 13.64
C ASP A 101 -22.36 24.20 13.33
N GLN A 102 -21.86 23.50 14.34
CA GLN A 102 -21.51 22.07 14.23
C GLN A 102 -22.73 21.14 14.22
N GLU A 103 -23.96 21.65 14.39
CA GLU A 103 -25.16 20.81 14.26
C GLU A 103 -25.48 20.50 12.79
N ARG A 104 -25.00 21.35 11.87
CA ARG A 104 -25.28 21.23 10.43
C ARG A 104 -24.30 20.34 9.69
N VAL A 105 -23.14 20.04 10.27
CA VAL A 105 -22.04 19.34 9.58
C VAL A 105 -21.24 18.47 10.52
N ASP A 106 -20.55 17.48 9.96
CA ASP A 106 -19.50 16.76 10.68
C ASP A 106 -18.16 17.44 10.41
N VAL A 107 -17.36 17.71 11.44
CA VAL A 107 -16.02 18.30 11.30
C VAL A 107 -15.00 17.56 12.16
N THR A 108 -13.82 17.29 11.60
CA THR A 108 -12.73 16.68 12.38
C THR A 108 -12.15 17.68 13.38
N ALA A 109 -12.00 17.25 14.64
CA ALA A 109 -11.40 18.08 15.67
C ALA A 109 -9.92 18.40 15.40
N VAL A 110 -9.50 19.63 15.75
CA VAL A 110 -8.09 20.03 15.79
C VAL A 110 -7.79 20.64 17.16
N PRO A 111 -6.88 20.05 17.96
CA PRO A 111 -6.17 18.79 17.74
C PRO A 111 -7.07 17.55 17.92
N GLY A 112 -6.58 16.37 17.50
CA GLY A 112 -7.22 15.08 17.81
C GLY A 112 -7.86 14.36 16.62
N GLY A 113 -7.99 15.01 15.46
CA GLY A 113 -8.53 14.42 14.23
C GLY A 113 -7.45 13.81 13.33
N VAL A 114 -7.05 14.56 12.30
CA VAL A 114 -6.16 14.06 11.23
C VAL A 114 -4.75 13.74 11.72
N GLY A 115 -4.23 14.53 12.67
CA GLY A 115 -2.87 14.37 13.21
C GLY A 115 -2.58 12.98 13.79
N PRO A 116 -3.33 12.50 14.81
CA PRO A 116 -3.17 11.16 15.36
C PRO A 116 -3.31 10.05 14.30
N MET A 117 -4.29 10.18 13.40
CA MET A 117 -4.50 9.22 12.32
C MET A 117 -3.30 9.11 11.37
N THR A 118 -2.57 10.21 11.16
CA THR A 118 -1.36 10.21 10.35
C THR A 118 -0.28 9.35 10.99
N VAL A 119 -0.06 9.49 12.31
CA VAL A 119 0.89 8.65 13.06
C VAL A 119 0.47 7.19 13.04
N THR A 120 -0.80 6.90 13.29
CA THR A 120 -1.35 5.54 13.23
C THR A 120 -1.10 4.89 11.88
N TYR A 121 -1.33 5.60 10.78
CA TYR A 121 -1.15 5.04 9.45
C TYR A 121 0.32 4.86 9.04
N VAL A 122 1.24 5.68 9.55
CA VAL A 122 2.67 5.41 9.40
C VAL A 122 3.03 4.08 10.07
N MET A 123 2.55 3.83 11.28
CA MET A 123 2.80 2.57 12.00
C MET A 123 2.13 1.38 11.31
N HIS A 124 0.89 1.55 10.84
CA HIS A 124 0.17 0.53 10.08
C HIS A 124 0.93 0.13 8.81
N ASN A 125 1.38 1.12 8.04
CA ASN A 125 2.14 0.87 6.81
C ASN A 125 3.50 0.22 7.10
N LEU A 126 4.16 0.60 8.21
CA LEU A 126 5.40 -0.03 8.65
C LEU A 126 5.20 -1.51 8.95
N LEU A 127 4.14 -1.86 9.70
CA LEU A 127 3.81 -3.25 10.02
C LEU A 127 3.49 -4.05 8.74
N ALA A 128 2.66 -3.50 7.85
CA ALA A 128 2.32 -4.14 6.58
C ALA A 128 3.57 -4.40 5.72
N ALA A 129 4.51 -3.45 5.67
CA ALA A 129 5.77 -3.60 4.95
C ALA A 129 6.66 -4.69 5.58
N TYR A 130 6.74 -4.74 6.91
CA TYR A 130 7.49 -5.77 7.63
C TYR A 130 6.94 -7.18 7.34
N GLU A 131 5.62 -7.35 7.41
CA GLU A 131 4.97 -8.63 7.12
C GLU A 131 5.18 -9.08 5.68
N ALA A 132 5.06 -8.16 4.71
CA ALA A 132 5.30 -8.45 3.30
C ALA A 132 6.76 -8.89 3.05
N ASN A 133 7.73 -8.22 3.67
CA ASN A 133 9.14 -8.58 3.54
C ASN A 133 9.48 -9.91 4.22
N SER A 134 8.88 -10.20 5.37
CA SER A 134 9.05 -11.48 6.06
C SER A 134 8.58 -12.67 5.22
N LYS A 135 7.47 -12.52 4.49
CA LYS A 135 6.95 -13.56 3.58
C LYS A 135 7.89 -13.81 2.41
N ARG A 136 8.38 -12.75 1.76
CA ARG A 136 9.34 -12.86 0.64
C ARG A 136 10.62 -13.59 1.05
N GLY A 137 11.19 -13.27 2.21
CA GLY A 137 12.40 -13.95 2.70
C GLY A 137 12.21 -15.46 2.93
N LYS A 138 11.01 -15.89 3.33
CA LYS A 138 10.66 -17.31 3.46
C LYS A 138 10.50 -17.98 2.10
N GLU A 139 9.82 -17.34 1.16
CA GLU A 139 9.64 -17.83 -0.21
C GLU A 139 10.99 -17.98 -0.92
N GLU A 140 11.87 -16.97 -0.85
CA GLU A 140 13.22 -17.03 -1.42
C GLU A 140 14.09 -18.14 -0.80
N SER A 141 13.95 -18.38 0.51
CA SER A 141 14.67 -19.44 1.20
C SER A 141 14.16 -20.83 0.80
N GLN A 142 12.84 -20.99 0.61
CA GLN A 142 12.23 -22.23 0.11
C GLN A 142 12.64 -22.50 -1.33
N GLU A 143 12.64 -21.49 -2.19
CA GLU A 143 13.05 -21.61 -3.59
C GLU A 143 14.53 -22.00 -3.71
N LYS A 144 15.43 -21.37 -2.93
CA LYS A 144 16.86 -21.74 -2.89
C LYS A 144 17.07 -23.17 -2.41
N ASN A 145 16.34 -23.60 -1.37
CA ASN A 145 16.41 -24.98 -0.89
C ASN A 145 15.90 -25.96 -1.96
N GLN A 146 14.79 -25.66 -2.63
CA GLN A 146 14.25 -26.49 -3.70
C GLN A 146 15.20 -26.60 -4.90
N LEU A 147 15.83 -25.49 -5.30
CA LEU A 147 16.81 -25.45 -6.38
C LEU A 147 18.10 -26.23 -6.03
N SER A 148 18.52 -26.19 -4.76
CA SER A 148 19.63 -27.00 -4.25
C SER A 148 19.31 -28.50 -4.30
N LEU A 149 18.12 -28.89 -3.80
CA LEU A 149 17.63 -30.28 -3.82
C LEU A 149 17.51 -30.85 -5.25
N SER A 150 17.02 -30.05 -6.21
CA SER A 150 16.93 -30.48 -7.61
C SER A 150 18.31 -30.68 -8.26
N GLY A 151 19.29 -29.84 -7.92
CA GLY A 151 20.68 -30.01 -8.34
C GLY A 151 21.29 -31.34 -7.85
N TYR A 152 21.11 -31.68 -6.57
CA TYR A 152 21.57 -32.96 -6.03
C TYR A 152 20.91 -34.16 -6.70
N PHE A 153 19.62 -34.08 -6.99
CA PHE A 153 18.90 -35.11 -7.73
C PHE A 153 19.51 -35.33 -9.13
N PHE A 154 19.86 -34.26 -9.83
CA PHE A 154 20.48 -34.33 -11.15
C PHE A 154 21.88 -34.96 -11.11
N ILE A 155 22.69 -34.63 -10.11
CA ILE A 155 24.02 -35.24 -9.91
C ILE A 155 23.89 -36.75 -9.66
N LEU A 156 22.97 -37.17 -8.79
CA LEU A 156 22.72 -38.58 -8.50
C LEU A 156 22.22 -39.35 -9.74
N LEU A 157 21.41 -38.71 -10.58
CA LEU A 157 20.95 -39.27 -11.85
C LEU A 157 22.11 -39.48 -12.84
N LEU A 158 23.04 -38.52 -12.93
CA LEU A 158 24.22 -38.67 -13.78
C LEU A 158 25.17 -39.76 -13.29
N LEU A 159 25.39 -39.85 -11.98
CA LEU A 159 26.21 -40.91 -11.36
C LEU A 159 25.63 -42.30 -11.60
N SER A 160 24.31 -42.47 -11.47
CA SER A 160 23.66 -43.75 -11.74
C SER A 160 23.77 -44.16 -13.20
N PHE A 161 23.63 -43.21 -14.13
CA PHE A 161 23.82 -43.44 -15.56
C PHE A 161 25.27 -43.82 -15.90
N ALA A 162 26.26 -43.15 -15.30
CA ALA A 162 27.68 -43.46 -15.47
C ALA A 162 28.03 -44.87 -14.96
N LEU A 163 27.49 -45.28 -13.80
CA LEU A 163 27.64 -46.64 -13.28
C LEU A 163 27.03 -47.69 -14.21
N LEU A 164 25.85 -47.41 -14.76
CA LEU A 164 25.17 -48.30 -15.72
C LEU A 164 26.00 -48.47 -17.00
N LEU A 165 26.53 -47.38 -17.55
CA LEU A 165 27.44 -47.39 -18.70
C LEU A 165 28.73 -48.16 -18.40
N GLY A 166 29.34 -47.94 -17.25
CA GLY A 166 30.53 -48.67 -16.81
C GLY A 166 30.27 -50.17 -16.69
N TYR A 167 29.11 -50.55 -16.15
CA TYR A 167 28.70 -51.96 -16.07
C TYR A 167 28.47 -52.58 -17.46
N MET A 168 27.79 -51.87 -18.37
CA MET A 168 27.62 -52.31 -19.75
C MET A 168 28.97 -52.49 -20.46
N VAL A 169 29.86 -51.49 -20.42
CA VAL A 169 31.19 -51.60 -21.05
C VAL A 169 32.04 -52.70 -20.41
N GLY A 170 31.95 -52.88 -19.09
CA GLY A 170 32.66 -53.95 -18.37
C GLY A 170 32.21 -55.35 -18.78
N ILE A 171 30.90 -55.55 -19.01
CA ILE A 171 30.35 -56.82 -19.54
C ILE A 171 30.80 -57.06 -20.98
N TYR A 172 30.89 -56.01 -21.79
CA TYR A 172 31.25 -56.11 -23.22
C TYR A 172 32.75 -55.97 -23.49
N SER A 173 33.61 -55.90 -22.46
CA SER A 173 35.05 -55.87 -22.64
C SER A 173 35.56 -57.26 -23.05
N PRO A 174 36.24 -57.41 -24.21
CA PRO A 174 36.72 -58.70 -24.69
C PRO A 174 37.66 -59.40 -23.71
N THR A 175 38.38 -58.64 -22.88
CA THR A 175 39.30 -59.16 -21.85
C THR A 175 38.57 -59.91 -20.72
N ILE A 176 37.37 -59.46 -20.31
CA ILE A 176 36.57 -60.14 -19.28
C ILE A 176 35.88 -61.38 -19.87
N LEU A 177 35.44 -61.30 -21.12
CA LEU A 177 34.86 -62.42 -21.85
C LEU A 177 35.87 -63.56 -22.05
N GLU A 178 37.12 -63.23 -22.37
CA GLU A 178 38.25 -64.18 -22.45
C GLU A 178 38.62 -64.78 -21.09
N MET A 179 38.62 -63.99 -20.01
CA MET A 179 38.85 -64.50 -18.65
C MET A 179 37.77 -65.49 -18.21
N HIS A 180 36.51 -65.25 -18.57
CA HIS A 180 35.39 -66.13 -18.23
C HIS A 180 35.38 -67.43 -19.05
N GLN A 181 35.91 -67.42 -20.28
CA GLN A 181 36.09 -68.62 -21.09
C GLN A 181 37.26 -69.51 -20.64
N ASN A 182 38.31 -68.92 -20.06
CA ASN A 182 39.50 -69.66 -19.61
C ASN A 182 39.38 -70.26 -18.19
N TRP A 183 38.33 -69.94 -17.43
CA TRP A 183 38.14 -70.41 -16.05
C TRP A 183 37.12 -71.55 -15.88
N LEU A 184 36.41 -71.94 -16.95
CA LEU A 184 35.52 -73.10 -16.93
C LEU A 184 36.33 -74.37 -17.24
N PRO A 185 36.35 -75.38 -16.35
CA PRO A 185 37.00 -76.65 -16.66
C PRO A 185 36.28 -77.31 -17.83
N LYS A 186 37.07 -77.83 -18.78
CA LYS A 186 36.58 -78.57 -19.96
C LYS A 186 35.83 -79.84 -19.57
#